data_AF-A0A6V7H661-F1
#
_entry.id   AF-A0A6V7H661-F1
#
_cell.length_a   1.000
_cell.length_b   1.000
_cell.length_c   1.000
_cell.angle_alpha   90.00
_cell.angle_beta   90.00
_cell.angle_gamma   90.00
#
_symmetry.space_group_name_H-M   'P 1'
#
loop_
_entity.id
_entity.type
_entity.pdbx_description
1 polymer ?
#
loop_
_entity_poly.entity_id
_entity_poly.type
_entity_poly.pdbx_seq_one_letter_code
_entity_poly.pdbx_strand_id
1 'polypeptide(L)' 'YGQITPQLAIKVLLQFDKAINQALATRVKSRLTFKAGKLNTYRFCDNVWTFMLNDVEFREVQEVAIVDKVKIVACDGK' A
#
# COMPACT_ATOMS: atom_id res chain seq x y z
N TYR A 1 -26.52 -18.20 -7.08
CA TYR A 1 -25.18 -18.55 -6.54
C TYR A 1 -24.45 -19.42 -7.56
N GLY A 2 -23.16 -19.18 -7.81
CA GLY A 2 -22.38 -19.90 -8.83
C GLY A 2 -22.25 -19.21 -10.20
N GLN A 3 -22.45 -17.88 -10.28
CA GLN A 3 -22.30 -17.15 -11.55
C GLN A 3 -20.85 -17.08 -12.05
N ILE A 4 -19.88 -17.27 -11.17
CA ILE A 4 -18.44 -17.20 -11.47
C ILE A 4 -17.78 -18.43 -10.84
N THR A 5 -16.95 -19.13 -11.62
CA THR A 5 -16.14 -20.23 -11.11
C THR A 5 -14.95 -19.69 -10.32
N PRO A 6 -14.45 -20.43 -9.31
CA PRO A 6 -13.26 -20.01 -8.57
C PRO A 6 -12.05 -19.72 -9.47
N GLN A 7 -11.88 -20.51 -10.54
CA GLN A 7 -10.80 -20.35 -11.51
C GLN A 7 -10.95 -19.04 -12.30
N LEU A 8 -12.18 -18.65 -12.65
CA LEU A 8 -12.43 -17.38 -13.30
C LEU A 8 -12.17 -16.20 -12.35
N ALA A 9 -12.55 -16.31 -11.07
CA ALA A 9 -12.27 -15.29 -10.07
C ALA A 9 -10.76 -15.04 -9.91
N ILE A 10 -9.94 -16.10 -9.87
CA ILE A 10 -8.47 -15.97 -9.83
C ILE A 10 -7.95 -15.25 -11.07
N LYS A 11 -8.45 -15.56 -12.27
CA LYS A 11 -8.05 -14.86 -13.50
C LYS A 11 -8.39 -13.36 -13.45
N VAL A 12 -9.52 -13.00 -12.87
CA VAL A 12 -9.91 -11.59 -12.69
C VAL A 12 -8.97 -10.90 -11.71
N LEU A 13 -8.60 -11.53 -10.59
CA LEU A 13 -7.63 -10.97 -9.64
C LEU A 13 -6.26 -10.77 -10.28
N LEU A 14 -5.76 -11.74 -11.04
CA LEU A 14 -4.51 -11.60 -11.79
C LEU A 14 -4.54 -10.45 -12.81
N GLN A 15 -5.70 -10.22 -13.44
CA GLN A 15 -5.86 -9.10 -14.35
C GLN A 15 -5.94 -7.77 -13.61
N PHE A 16 -6.57 -7.74 -12.44
CA PHE A 16 -6.60 -6.59 -11.56
C PHE A 16 -5.19 -6.19 -11.12
N ASP A 17 -4.37 -7.14 -10.69
CA ASP A 17 -2.98 -6.89 -10.26
C ASP A 17 -2.18 -6.19 -11.36
N LYS A 18 -2.31 -6.65 -12.62
CA LYS A 18 -1.66 -5.99 -13.77
C LYS A 18 -2.18 -4.57 -13.97
N ALA A 19 -3.50 -4.40 -13.94
CA ALA A 19 -4.15 -3.12 -14.21
C ALA A 19 -3.79 -2.06 -13.16
N ILE A 20 -3.79 -2.41 -11.86
CA ILE A 20 -3.50 -1.47 -10.79
C ILE A 20 -2.03 -1.06 -10.78
N ASN A 21 -1.10 -2.01 -10.98
CA ASN A 21 0.33 -1.70 -11.06
C ASN A 21 0.63 -0.75 -12.23
N GLN A 22 0.04 -1.01 -13.40
CA GLN A 22 0.18 -0.11 -14.56
C GLN A 22 -0.44 1.27 -14.29
N ALA A 23 -1.64 1.33 -13.69
CA ALA A 23 -2.31 2.59 -13.40
C ALA A 23 -1.52 3.44 -12.40
N LEU A 24 -1.01 2.84 -11.32
CA LEU A 24 -0.18 3.54 -10.32
C LEU A 24 1.09 4.11 -10.96
N ALA A 25 1.83 3.31 -11.74
CA ALA A 25 3.08 3.76 -12.37
C ALA A 25 2.88 4.88 -13.41
N THR A 26 1.80 4.79 -14.19
CA THR A 26 1.60 5.69 -15.34
C THR A 26 0.77 6.92 -15.00
N ARG A 27 -0.23 6.80 -14.14
CA ARG A 27 -1.24 7.85 -13.90
C ARG A 27 -1.04 8.64 -12.62
N VAL A 28 -0.45 8.04 -11.58
CA VAL A 28 -0.24 8.73 -10.30
C VAL A 28 1.09 9.47 -10.32
N LYS A 29 1.05 10.78 -10.07
CA LYS A 29 2.22 11.68 -10.04
C LYS A 29 2.32 12.48 -8.75
N SER A 30 1.30 12.42 -7.89
CA SER A 30 1.32 13.14 -6.62
C SER A 30 2.37 12.57 -5.69
N ARG A 31 2.85 13.42 -4.78
CA ARG A 31 3.84 13.07 -3.77
C ARG A 31 3.31 13.46 -2.41
N LEU A 32 3.38 12.51 -1.48
CA LEU A 32 3.09 12.74 -0.08
C LEU A 32 4.37 12.60 0.75
N THR A 33 4.36 13.22 1.93
CA THR A 33 5.38 13.02 2.96
C THR A 33 4.70 12.56 4.24
N PHE A 34 5.43 11.85 5.10
CA PHE A 34 4.90 11.48 6.40
C PHE A 34 5.99 11.56 7.47
N LYS A 35 5.56 11.84 8.71
CA LYS A 35 6.38 11.71 9.91
C LYS A 35 5.62 10.87 10.92
N ALA A 36 6.35 10.13 11.74
CA ALA A 36 5.79 9.35 12.83
C ALA A 36 6.45 9.76 14.14
N GLY A 37 5.67 9.85 15.22
CA GLY A 37 6.21 10.04 16.57
C GLY A 37 7.04 8.84 17.01
N LYS A 38 6.63 7.63 16.62
CA LYS A 38 7.34 6.39 17.01
C LYS A 38 7.27 5.31 15.95
N LEU A 39 8.43 4.69 15.66
CA LEU A 39 8.49 3.37 15.04
C LEU A 39 8.31 2.31 16.14
N ASN A 40 7.22 1.54 16.07
CA ASN A 40 6.86 0.56 17.10
C ASN A 40 7.56 -0.79 16.85
N THR A 41 7.43 -1.32 15.64
CA THR A 41 8.16 -2.52 15.20
C THR A 41 8.41 -2.48 13.70
N TYR A 42 9.46 -3.16 13.25
CA TYR A 42 9.76 -3.38 11.84
C TYR A 42 10.11 -4.84 11.59
N ARG A 43 9.92 -5.30 10.34
CA ARG A 43 10.32 -6.63 9.87
C ARG A 43 10.70 -6.55 8.40
N PHE A 44 11.75 -7.26 8.02
CA PHE A 44 12.08 -7.54 6.65
C PHE A 44 12.15 -9.05 6.43
N CYS A 45 11.35 -9.57 5.50
CA CYS A 45 11.28 -10.99 5.16
C CYS A 45 10.75 -11.11 3.73
N ASP A 46 11.28 -12.04 2.94
CA ASP A 46 10.88 -12.30 1.55
C ASP A 46 10.86 -11.04 0.64
N ASN A 47 11.84 -10.16 0.81
CA ASN A 47 11.93 -8.87 0.11
C ASN A 47 10.74 -7.91 0.38
N VAL A 48 10.02 -8.13 1.47
CA VAL A 48 8.92 -7.28 1.94
C VAL A 48 9.27 -6.65 3.28
N TRP A 49 9.23 -5.33 3.31
CA TRP A 49 9.29 -4.55 4.54
C TRP A 49 7.90 -4.43 5.16
N THR A 50 7.80 -4.56 6.47
CA THR A 50 6.60 -4.26 7.26
C THR A 50 6.97 -3.36 8.43
N PHE A 51 6.36 -2.19 8.53
CA PHE A 51 6.52 -1.24 9.63
C PHE A 51 5.20 -1.05 10.36
N MET A 52 5.25 -0.97 11.69
CA MET A 52 4.15 -0.48 12.53
C MET A 52 4.59 0.83 13.15
N LEU A 53 3.87 1.91 12.86
CA LEU A 53 4.16 3.26 13.33
C LEU A 53 3.02 3.75 14.21
N ASN A 54 3.35 4.61 15.17
CA ASN A 54 2.38 5.32 15.99
C ASN A 54 2.52 6.84 15.80
N ASP A 55 1.43 7.57 16.03
CA ASP A 55 1.35 9.03 15.95
C ASP A 55 1.85 9.56 14.60
N VAL A 56 1.19 9.13 13.53
CA VAL A 56 1.62 9.41 12.15
C VAL A 56 0.84 10.56 11.56
N GLU A 57 1.56 11.48 10.93
CA GLU A 57 1.03 12.60 10.20
C GLU A 57 1.46 12.51 8.73
N PHE A 58 0.50 12.28 7.84
CA PHE A 58 0.67 12.33 6.39
C PHE A 58 0.36 13.74 5.90
N ARG A 59 1.18 14.25 4.97
CA ARG A 59 1.01 15.56 4.34
C ARG A 59 1.08 15.44 2.82
N GLU A 60 0.05 15.94 2.16
CA GLU A 60 -0.01 16.11 0.70
C GLU A 60 -0.41 17.56 0.38
N VAL A 61 0.58 18.37 0.01
CA VAL A 61 0.41 19.80 -0.29
C VAL A 61 -0.25 20.59 0.86
N GLN A 62 -1.58 20.70 0.88
CA GLN A 62 -2.36 21.39 1.92
C GLN A 62 -3.17 20.43 2.79
N GLU A 63 -3.28 19.16 2.40
CA GLU A 63 -4.03 18.15 3.15
C GLU A 63 -3.13 17.48 4.20
N VAL A 64 -3.68 17.31 5.40
CA VAL A 64 -3.02 16.68 6.52
C VAL A 64 -3.94 15.60 7.09
N ALA A 65 -3.44 14.37 7.18
CA ALA A 65 -4.12 13.27 7.83
C ALA A 65 -3.30 12.79 9.03
N ILE A 66 -3.91 12.80 10.23
CA ILE A 66 -3.29 12.35 11.47
C ILE A 66 -3.94 11.03 11.89
N VAL A 67 -3.12 10.04 12.23
CA VAL A 67 -3.56 8.69 12.57
C VAL A 67 -2.73 8.13 13.72
N ASP A 68 -3.39 7.58 14.74
CA ASP A 68 -2.72 7.05 15.93
C ASP A 68 -1.80 5.87 15.62
N LYS A 69 -2.15 5.05 14.62
CA LYS A 69 -1.40 3.84 14.26
C LYS A 69 -1.55 3.51 12.79
N VAL A 70 -0.45 3.19 12.12
CA VAL A 70 -0.44 2.72 10.72
C VAL A 70 0.49 1.52 10.54
N LYS A 71 0.09 0.64 9.62
CA LYS A 71 0.91 -0.47 9.12
C LYS A 71 1.34 -0.16 7.69
N ILE A 72 2.64 -0.09 7.43
CA ILE A 72 3.18 0.07 6.08
C ILE A 72 3.75 -1.28 5.64
N VAL A 73 3.29 -1.80 4.50
CA VAL A 73 3.85 -2.99 3.84
C VAL A 73 4.40 -2.56 2.50
N ALA A 74 5.68 -2.81 2.26
CA ALA A 74 6.38 -2.38 1.05
C ALA A 74 7.15 -3.56 0.44
N CYS A 75 6.78 -3.95 -0.77
CA CYS A 75 7.56 -4.89 -1.59
C CYS A 75 8.71 -4.16 -2.27
N ASP A 76 9.77 -4.88 -2.63
CA ASP A 76 10.82 -4.32 -3.50
C ASP A 76 10.22 -3.91 -4.86
N GLY A 77 10.58 -2.72 -5.32
CA GLY A 77 10.08 -2.11 -6.55
C GLY A 77 11.09 -2.12 -7.71
N LYS A 78 12.21 -2.85 -7.55
CA LYS A 78 13.15 -3.14 -8.63
C LYS A 78 12.53 -3.97 -9.75
#